data_AF-A0ABD5N5G7-F1
#
_entry.id   AF-A0ABD5N5G7-F1
#
_cell.length_a   1.000
_cell.length_b   1.000
_cell.length_c   1.000
_cell.angle_alpha   90.00
_cell.angle_beta   90.00
_cell.angle_gamma   90.00
#
_symmetry.space_group_name_H-M   'P 1'
#
loop_
_entity.id
_entity.type
_entity.pdbx_description
1 polymer ?
#
loop_
_entity_poly.entity_id
_entity_poly.type
_entity_poly.pdbx_seq_one_letter_code
_entity_poly.pdbx_strand_id
1 'polypeptide(L)'
;MKSIDIFKLKEYLSENLDKKETWVSFTKFFAPFGIAGIVALAIIWSDYLEIGGVMLSYFFPPTSLLGRLWAIPFGLRLGLNLWSVVGAVVFVDLVTSLFMVWNFDIIIKVPFLGGLILRSETKGHESLEKYPWIRGLAFLGIALFIAIPLNGTNAVIGAIIGRIIGMRALYVWLAVAIGSILGCLLVAIPVYGAYLFIPI
;
A
#
# COMPACT_ATOMS: atom_id res chain seq x y z
N MET A 1 -42.29 -2.66 35.53
CA MET A 1 -41.24 -2.21 34.59
C MET A 1 -39.92 -2.78 35.10
N LYS A 2 -39.40 -3.85 34.47
CA LYS A 2 -38.18 -4.56 34.93
C LYS A 2 -37.00 -3.58 34.90
N SER A 3 -36.35 -3.34 36.05
CA SER A 3 -35.09 -2.60 36.09
C SER A 3 -34.08 -3.35 35.24
N ILE A 4 -33.68 -2.77 34.11
CA ILE A 4 -32.59 -3.29 33.30
C ILE A 4 -31.34 -3.22 34.19
N ASP A 5 -30.77 -4.38 34.49
CA ASP A 5 -29.53 -4.49 35.26
C ASP A 5 -28.42 -3.78 34.46
N ILE A 6 -28.07 -2.58 34.90
CA ILE A 6 -27.06 -1.73 34.24
C ILE A 6 -25.74 -2.49 34.11
N PHE A 7 -25.46 -3.42 35.04
CA PHE A 7 -24.30 -4.31 34.99
C PHE A 7 -24.34 -5.26 33.79
N LYS A 8 -25.46 -5.94 33.54
CA LYS A 8 -25.66 -6.81 32.36
C LYS A 8 -25.62 -6.03 31.05
N LEU A 9 -26.14 -4.79 31.04
CA LEU A 9 -26.06 -3.93 29.87
C LEU A 9 -24.62 -3.52 29.56
N LYS A 10 -23.82 -3.22 30.59
CA LYS A 10 -22.41 -2.85 30.44
C LYS A 10 -21.56 -4.00 29.92
N GLU A 11 -21.80 -5.20 30.43
CA GLU A 11 -21.12 -6.44 30.00
C GLU A 11 -21.50 -6.81 28.56
N TYR A 12 -22.78 -6.72 28.20
CA TYR A 12 -23.26 -6.95 26.83
C TYR A 12 -22.67 -5.93 25.83
N LEU A 13 -22.54 -4.66 26.23
CA LEU A 13 -21.95 -3.62 25.40
C LEU A 13 -20.43 -3.81 25.25
N SER A 14 -19.70 -4.15 26.32
CA SER A 14 -18.26 -4.39 26.19
C SER A 14 -17.95 -5.63 25.34
N GLU A 15 -18.68 -6.72 25.53
CA GLU A 15 -18.47 -7.95 24.75
C GLU A 15 -18.81 -7.76 23.27
N ASN A 16 -19.89 -7.01 22.95
CA ASN A 16 -20.23 -6.71 21.55
C ASN A 16 -19.29 -5.69 20.91
N LEU A 17 -18.82 -4.69 21.66
CA LEU A 17 -17.83 -3.72 21.15
C LEU A 17 -16.50 -4.41 20.86
N ASP A 18 -16.04 -5.27 21.76
CA ASP A 18 -14.80 -6.05 21.60
C ASP A 18 -14.90 -7.06 20.45
N LYS A 19 -16.00 -7.81 20.35
CA LYS A 19 -16.28 -8.67 19.19
C LYS A 19 -16.31 -7.85 17.90
N LYS A 20 -17.00 -6.71 17.86
CA LYS A 20 -17.09 -5.86 16.66
C LYS A 20 -15.72 -5.31 16.26
N GLU A 21 -14.89 -4.87 17.19
CA GLU A 21 -13.51 -4.45 16.90
C GLU A 21 -12.68 -5.61 16.34
N THR A 22 -12.82 -6.81 16.91
CA THR A 22 -12.12 -8.01 16.45
C THR A 22 -12.51 -8.38 15.02
N TRP A 23 -13.81 -8.36 14.69
CA TRP A 23 -14.31 -8.60 13.33
C TRP A 23 -13.86 -7.52 12.33
N VAL A 24 -13.85 -6.25 12.73
CA VAL A 24 -13.35 -5.15 11.90
C VAL A 24 -11.84 -5.28 11.65
N SER A 25 -11.08 -5.74 12.64
CA SER A 25 -9.65 -6.03 12.50
C SER A 25 -9.41 -7.18 11.51
N PHE A 26 -10.18 -8.27 11.65
CA PHE A 26 -10.08 -9.44 10.77
C PHE A 26 -10.43 -9.10 9.32
N THR A 27 -11.53 -8.36 9.09
CA THR A 27 -11.93 -7.93 7.74
C THR A 27 -10.90 -7.02 7.08
N LYS A 28 -10.32 -6.06 7.82
CA LYS A 28 -9.24 -5.19 7.31
C LYS A 28 -7.97 -5.98 6.96
N PHE A 29 -7.66 -7.04 7.70
CA PHE A 29 -6.52 -7.90 7.40
C PHE A 29 -6.68 -8.64 6.07
N PHE A 30 -7.85 -9.25 5.85
CA PHE A 30 -8.10 -10.08 4.65
C PHE A 30 -8.55 -9.29 3.43
N ALA A 31 -9.09 -8.07 3.58
CA ALA A 31 -9.64 -7.29 2.47
C ALA A 31 -8.65 -7.05 1.32
N PRO A 32 -7.37 -6.67 1.54
CA PRO A 32 -6.38 -6.53 0.46
C PRO A 32 -6.14 -7.84 -0.30
N PHE A 33 -6.11 -8.99 0.40
CA PHE A 33 -5.98 -10.30 -0.24
C PHE A 33 -7.23 -10.71 -1.01
N GLY A 34 -8.42 -10.33 -0.53
CA GLY A 34 -9.67 -10.51 -1.26
C GLY A 34 -9.67 -9.72 -2.57
N ILE A 35 -9.24 -8.45 -2.54
CA ILE A 35 -9.11 -7.61 -3.73
C ILE A 35 -8.09 -8.22 -4.71
N ALA A 36 -6.91 -8.61 -4.23
CA ALA A 36 -5.89 -9.27 -5.03
C ALA A 36 -6.40 -10.58 -5.67
N GLY A 37 -7.12 -11.40 -4.89
CA GLY A 37 -7.69 -12.66 -5.33
C GLY A 37 -8.76 -12.50 -6.41
N ILE A 38 -9.66 -11.52 -6.25
CA ILE A 38 -10.68 -11.20 -7.27
C ILE A 38 -10.01 -10.78 -8.57
N VAL A 39 -8.99 -9.93 -8.51
CA VAL A 39 -8.25 -9.49 -9.70
C VAL A 39 -7.47 -10.64 -10.33
N ALA A 40 -6.84 -11.51 -9.54
CA ALA A 40 -6.18 -12.71 -10.05
C ALA A 40 -7.15 -13.64 -10.78
N LEU A 41 -8.35 -13.87 -10.20
CA LEU A 41 -9.40 -14.65 -10.84
C LEU A 41 -9.89 -14.00 -12.14
N ALA A 42 -10.07 -12.68 -12.14
CA ALA A 42 -10.45 -11.95 -13.35
C ALA A 42 -9.39 -12.08 -14.44
N ILE A 43 -8.10 -11.98 -14.11
CA ILE A 43 -6.98 -12.17 -15.04
C ILE A 43 -6.99 -13.58 -15.64
N ILE A 44 -7.17 -14.60 -14.80
CA ILE A 44 -7.24 -16.01 -15.24
C ILE A 44 -8.44 -16.21 -16.17
N TRP A 45 -9.59 -15.62 -15.84
CA TRP A 45 -10.82 -15.74 -16.62
C TRP A 45 -10.78 -15.00 -17.97
N SER A 46 -9.98 -13.94 -18.06
CA SER A 46 -9.85 -13.12 -19.28
C SER A 46 -8.62 -13.45 -20.12
N ASP A 47 -7.89 -14.52 -19.78
CA ASP A 47 -6.69 -15.02 -20.48
C ASP A 47 -5.55 -13.98 -20.60
N TYR A 48 -5.46 -13.05 -19.64
CA TYR A 48 -4.40 -12.02 -19.56
C TYR A 48 -3.26 -12.42 -18.62
N LEU A 49 -2.79 -13.67 -18.71
CA LEU A 49 -1.83 -14.24 -17.78
C LEU A 49 -0.50 -13.47 -17.71
N GLU A 50 -0.11 -12.78 -18.78
CA GLU A 50 1.08 -11.93 -18.84
C GLU A 50 1.00 -10.77 -17.85
N ILE A 51 -0.20 -10.18 -17.66
CA ILE A 51 -0.43 -9.13 -16.66
C ILE A 51 -0.18 -9.69 -15.26
N GLY A 52 -0.67 -10.91 -14.99
CA GLY A 52 -0.39 -11.64 -13.76
C GLY A 52 1.11 -11.88 -13.56
N GLY A 53 1.83 -12.24 -14.62
CA GLY A 53 3.28 -12.41 -14.61
C GLY A 53 4.03 -11.12 -14.24
N VAL A 54 3.62 -9.97 -14.81
CA VAL A 54 4.18 -8.66 -14.44
C VAL A 54 3.92 -8.34 -12.97
N MET A 55 2.67 -8.50 -12.49
CA MET A 55 2.31 -8.23 -11.10
C MET A 55 3.12 -9.10 -10.12
N LEU A 56 3.23 -10.40 -10.40
CA LEU A 56 4.01 -11.34 -9.59
C LEU A 56 5.50 -10.97 -9.60
N SER A 57 6.06 -10.66 -10.76
CA SER A 57 7.49 -10.29 -10.88
C SER A 57 7.83 -9.02 -10.10
N TYR A 58 6.90 -8.06 -10.05
CA TYR A 58 7.06 -6.80 -9.31
C TYR A 58 6.86 -6.98 -7.80
N PHE A 59 5.96 -7.88 -7.39
CA PHE A 59 5.71 -8.15 -5.98
C PHE A 59 6.80 -9.01 -5.32
N PHE A 60 7.37 -9.99 -6.05
CA PHE A 60 8.29 -10.96 -5.47
C PHE A 60 9.71 -10.37 -5.31
N PRO A 61 10.28 -10.30 -4.08
CA PRO A 61 11.57 -9.65 -3.81
C PRO A 61 12.77 -10.11 -4.65
N PRO A 62 12.95 -11.41 -4.97
CA PRO A 62 14.08 -11.88 -5.78
C PRO A 62 14.08 -11.32 -7.21
N THR A 63 12.89 -11.15 -7.80
CA THR A 63 12.72 -10.59 -9.16
C THR A 63 12.53 -9.08 -9.15
N SER A 64 12.01 -8.53 -8.05
CA SER A 64 11.73 -7.10 -7.90
C SER A 64 12.93 -6.30 -7.39
N LEU A 65 14.15 -6.85 -7.41
CA LEU A 65 15.35 -6.13 -6.95
C LEU A 65 15.53 -4.80 -7.71
N LEU A 66 15.13 -4.75 -8.98
CA LEU A 66 15.08 -3.54 -9.81
C LEU A 66 13.69 -2.86 -9.84
N GLY A 67 12.69 -3.43 -9.17
CA GLY A 67 11.34 -2.88 -9.04
C GLY A 67 10.71 -2.53 -10.39
N ARG A 68 10.32 -1.26 -10.54
CA ARG A 68 9.65 -0.74 -11.75
C ARG A 68 10.56 -0.75 -12.98
N LEU A 69 11.88 -0.65 -12.78
CA LEU A 69 12.88 -0.70 -13.85
C LEU A 69 12.96 -2.11 -14.47
N TRP A 70 12.51 -3.14 -13.76
CA TRP A 70 12.34 -4.49 -14.32
C TRP A 70 10.94 -4.71 -14.89
N ALA A 71 9.91 -4.43 -14.08
CA ALA A 71 8.54 -4.77 -14.42
C ALA A 71 8.04 -4.10 -15.72
N ILE A 72 8.42 -2.84 -15.95
CA ILE A 72 7.95 -2.07 -17.11
C ILE A 72 8.55 -2.60 -18.43
N PRO A 73 9.89 -2.71 -18.58
CA PRO A 73 10.47 -3.34 -19.78
C PRO A 73 10.02 -4.79 -19.97
N PHE A 74 9.90 -5.55 -18.89
CA PHE A 74 9.45 -6.94 -18.95
C PHE A 74 8.02 -7.06 -19.52
N GLY A 75 7.08 -6.24 -19.04
CA GLY A 75 5.72 -6.23 -19.56
C GLY A 75 5.63 -5.83 -21.04
N LEU A 76 6.41 -4.84 -21.47
CA LEU A 76 6.48 -4.45 -22.89
C LEU A 76 7.08 -5.57 -23.77
N ARG A 77 8.04 -6.33 -23.25
CA ARG A 77 8.64 -7.48 -23.95
C ARG A 77 7.64 -8.63 -24.12
N LEU A 78 6.68 -8.78 -23.21
CA LEU A 78 5.56 -9.71 -23.32
C LEU A 78 4.47 -9.23 -24.30
N GLY A 79 4.65 -8.07 -24.96
CA GLY A 79 3.70 -7.51 -25.92
C GLY A 79 2.54 -6.76 -25.28
N LEU A 80 2.60 -6.49 -23.97
CA LEU A 80 1.55 -5.75 -23.28
C LEU A 80 1.61 -4.25 -23.61
N ASN A 81 0.45 -3.62 -23.68
CA ASN A 81 0.37 -2.17 -23.79
C ASN A 81 0.95 -1.51 -22.53
N LEU A 82 1.71 -0.41 -22.72
CA LEU A 82 2.32 0.36 -21.64
C LEU A 82 1.37 0.69 -20.49
N TRP A 83 0.13 1.09 -20.79
CA TRP A 83 -0.87 1.46 -19.78
C TRP A 83 -1.32 0.26 -18.95
N SER A 84 -1.37 -0.94 -19.53
CA SER A 84 -1.70 -2.17 -18.81
C SER A 84 -0.59 -2.52 -17.81
N VAL A 85 0.66 -2.36 -18.22
CA VAL A 85 1.85 -2.61 -17.37
C VAL A 85 1.93 -1.58 -16.24
N VAL A 86 1.76 -0.30 -16.54
CA VAL A 86 1.70 0.78 -15.52
C VAL A 86 0.54 0.52 -14.54
N GLY A 87 -0.65 0.21 -15.05
CA GLY A 87 -1.81 -0.11 -14.23
C GLY A 87 -1.56 -1.29 -13.30
N ALA A 88 -0.91 -2.34 -13.79
CA ALA A 88 -0.55 -3.52 -13.01
C ALA A 88 0.40 -3.20 -11.85
N VAL A 89 1.46 -2.43 -12.12
CA VAL A 89 2.44 -2.02 -11.09
C VAL A 89 1.78 -1.11 -10.05
N VAL A 90 1.01 -0.11 -10.47
CA VAL A 90 0.28 0.78 -9.55
C VAL A 90 -0.71 -0.02 -8.71
N PHE A 91 -1.42 -0.99 -9.30
CA PHE A 91 -2.35 -1.84 -8.57
C PHE A 91 -1.65 -2.63 -7.45
N VAL A 92 -0.49 -3.24 -7.73
CA VAL A 92 0.30 -3.94 -6.71
C VAL A 92 0.69 -2.98 -5.59
N ASP A 93 1.17 -1.78 -5.91
CA ASP A 93 1.51 -0.76 -4.92
C ASP A 93 0.30 -0.35 -4.05
N LEU A 94 -0.87 -0.20 -4.65
CA LEU A 94 -2.10 0.17 -3.92
C LEU A 94 -2.57 -0.93 -2.98
N VAL A 95 -2.57 -2.18 -3.43
CA VAL A 95 -2.99 -3.32 -2.60
C VAL A 95 -2.01 -3.56 -1.46
N THR A 96 -0.71 -3.56 -1.77
CA THR A 96 0.34 -3.78 -0.77
C THR A 96 0.37 -2.66 0.25
N SER A 97 0.33 -1.39 -0.17
CA SER A 97 0.28 -0.28 0.79
C SER A 97 -0.99 -0.24 1.61
N LEU A 98 -2.15 -0.62 1.04
CA LEU A 98 -3.40 -0.73 1.78
C LEU A 98 -3.27 -1.77 2.90
N PHE A 99 -2.69 -2.93 2.57
CA PHE A 99 -2.37 -3.96 3.56
C PHE A 99 -1.44 -3.43 4.65
N MET A 100 -0.36 -2.73 4.28
CA MET A 100 0.60 -2.18 5.24
C MET A 100 -0.03 -1.14 6.17
N VAL A 101 -0.84 -0.25 5.62
CA VAL A 101 -1.46 0.85 6.35
C VAL A 101 -2.53 0.35 7.32
N TRP A 102 -3.34 -0.63 6.92
CA TRP A 102 -4.40 -1.19 7.77
C TRP A 102 -3.89 -2.16 8.82
N ASN A 103 -2.77 -2.84 8.55
CA ASN A 103 -2.19 -3.84 9.47
C ASN A 103 -0.94 -3.32 10.18
N PHE A 104 -0.73 -2.00 10.16
CA PHE A 104 0.46 -1.36 10.70
C PHE A 104 0.76 -1.77 12.15
N ASP A 105 -0.27 -1.84 13.00
CA ASP A 105 -0.15 -2.18 14.42
C ASP A 105 0.32 -3.64 14.63
N ILE A 106 0.11 -4.51 13.65
CA ILE A 106 0.60 -5.90 13.64
C ILE A 106 2.04 -5.93 13.12
N ILE A 107 2.29 -5.23 12.00
CA ILE A 107 3.60 -5.17 11.33
C ILE A 107 4.68 -4.61 12.26
N ILE A 108 4.30 -3.68 13.13
CA ILE A 108 5.24 -2.98 13.99
C ILE A 108 5.55 -3.70 15.30
N LYS A 109 4.81 -4.77 15.64
CA LYS A 109 5.10 -5.66 16.79
C LYS A 109 6.36 -6.51 16.58
N VAL A 110 6.99 -6.43 15.41
CA VAL A 110 8.30 -7.03 15.15
C VAL A 110 9.38 -6.23 15.91
N PRO A 111 10.26 -6.87 16.72
CA PRO A 111 11.13 -6.22 17.69
C PRO A 111 12.12 -5.17 17.14
N PHE A 112 12.29 -5.08 15.82
CA PHE A 112 13.17 -4.11 15.16
C PHE A 112 12.63 -2.67 15.18
N LEU A 113 11.32 -2.47 15.36
CA LEU A 113 10.67 -1.15 15.23
C LEU A 113 10.21 -0.54 16.58
N GLY A 114 10.29 -1.29 17.69
CA GLY A 114 9.67 -0.95 18.98
C GLY A 114 10.09 0.37 19.62
N GLY A 115 11.34 0.81 19.44
CA GLY A 115 11.86 2.03 20.08
C GLY A 115 11.35 3.35 19.51
N LEU A 116 10.95 3.38 18.23
CA LEU A 116 10.48 4.60 17.53
C LEU A 116 8.99 4.90 17.77
N ILE A 117 8.22 3.89 18.17
CA ILE A 117 6.74 3.93 18.27
C ILE A 117 6.29 4.62 19.54
N LEU A 118 6.90 4.27 20.68
CA LEU A 118 6.57 4.78 22.01
C LEU A 118 6.77 6.30 22.16
N ARG A 119 7.50 6.95 21.25
CA ARG A 119 7.68 8.41 21.21
C ARG A 119 6.87 9.13 20.13
N SER A 120 6.50 8.45 19.04
CA SER A 120 5.85 9.09 17.89
C SER A 120 4.33 9.06 17.94
N GLU A 121 3.71 8.07 18.60
CA GLU A 121 2.25 7.92 18.55
C GLU A 121 1.50 9.08 19.24
N THR A 122 2.03 9.60 20.35
CA THR A 122 1.47 10.77 21.03
C THR A 122 2.01 12.10 20.49
N LYS A 123 3.30 12.21 20.15
CA LYS A 123 3.89 13.49 19.70
C LYS A 123 3.70 13.82 18.22
N GLY A 124 3.67 12.81 17.35
CA GLY A 124 3.54 12.97 15.90
C GLY A 124 2.14 13.41 15.50
N HIS A 125 1.12 12.74 16.07
CA HIS A 125 -0.28 13.13 15.87
C HIS A 125 -0.56 14.56 16.36
N GLU A 126 -0.12 14.90 17.57
CA GLU A 126 -0.27 16.26 18.12
C GLU A 126 0.46 17.32 17.27
N SER A 127 1.65 17.03 16.76
CA SER A 127 2.41 17.97 15.92
C SER A 127 1.77 18.19 14.54
N LEU A 128 1.23 17.12 13.93
CA LEU A 128 0.51 17.19 12.66
C LEU A 128 -0.85 17.89 12.78
N GLU A 129 -1.48 17.85 13.95
CA GLU A 129 -2.70 18.60 14.23
C GLU A 129 -2.41 20.06 14.58
N LYS A 130 -1.32 20.32 15.30
CA LYS A 130 -0.90 21.68 15.66
C LYS A 130 -0.40 22.49 14.46
N TYR A 131 0.19 21.84 13.45
CA TYR A 131 0.76 22.50 12.28
C TYR A 131 0.35 21.83 10.96
N PRO A 132 -0.73 22.30 10.31
CA PRO A 132 -1.26 21.72 9.08
C PRO A 132 -0.26 21.69 7.91
N TRP A 133 0.68 22.64 7.86
CA TRP A 133 1.72 22.70 6.83
C TRP A 133 2.68 21.50 6.89
N ILE A 134 2.96 20.98 8.09
CA ILE A 134 3.81 19.79 8.29
C ILE A 134 3.13 18.55 7.69
N ARG A 135 1.80 18.46 7.81
CA ARG A 135 1.02 17.37 7.17
C ARG A 135 1.15 17.40 5.65
N GLY A 136 1.14 18.59 5.04
CA GLY A 136 1.37 18.77 3.61
C GLY A 136 2.77 18.34 3.18
N LEU A 137 3.80 18.75 3.93
CA LEU A 137 5.19 18.34 3.65
C LEU A 137 5.41 16.84 3.82
N ALA A 138 4.84 16.23 4.86
CA ALA A 138 4.92 14.78 5.06
C ALA A 138 4.26 14.02 3.92
N PHE A 139 3.08 14.47 3.48
CA PHE A 139 2.39 13.91 2.31
C PHE A 139 3.23 14.01 1.03
N LEU A 140 3.74 15.20 0.73
CA LEU A 140 4.59 15.43 -0.45
C LEU A 140 5.90 14.63 -0.38
N GLY A 141 6.54 14.57 0.79
CA GLY A 141 7.76 13.81 1.01
C GLY A 141 7.57 12.33 0.75
N ILE A 142 6.46 11.74 1.21
CA ILE A 142 6.13 10.33 0.95
C ILE A 142 5.84 10.12 -0.55
N ALA A 143 5.03 10.98 -1.17
CA ALA A 143 4.71 10.85 -2.58
C ALA A 143 5.96 10.94 -3.47
N LEU A 144 6.86 11.90 -3.18
CA LEU A 144 8.13 12.04 -3.89
C LEU A 144 9.07 10.86 -3.64
N PHE A 145 9.19 10.39 -2.40
CA PHE A 145 9.98 9.20 -2.06
C PHE A 145 9.54 7.98 -2.88
N ILE A 146 8.23 7.78 -3.05
CA ILE A 146 7.67 6.67 -3.82
C ILE A 146 7.80 6.89 -5.33
N ALA A 147 7.76 8.14 -5.78
CA ALA A 147 7.94 8.50 -7.19
C ALA A 147 9.36 8.25 -7.67
N ILE A 148 10.36 8.42 -6.80
CA ILE A 148 11.73 8.05 -7.14
C ILE A 148 11.79 6.52 -7.32
N PRO A 149 12.29 6.01 -8.46
CA PRO A 149 12.38 4.58 -8.73
C PRO A 149 13.55 3.96 -7.95
N LEU A 150 13.47 3.98 -6.62
CA LEU A 150 14.38 3.25 -5.72
C LEU A 150 14.12 1.74 -5.85
N ASN A 151 15.14 0.94 -5.53
CA ASN A 151 15.10 -0.52 -5.60
C ASN A 151 14.07 -1.10 -4.61
N GLY A 152 13.29 -2.09 -5.03
CA GLY A 152 12.25 -2.74 -4.23
C GLY A 152 10.85 -2.11 -4.33
N THR A 153 9.93 -2.52 -3.46
CA THR A 153 8.53 -2.04 -3.43
C THR A 153 8.42 -0.78 -2.57
N ASN A 154 8.68 0.39 -3.16
CA ASN A 154 8.69 1.69 -2.46
C ASN A 154 7.38 2.00 -1.73
N ALA A 155 6.24 1.43 -2.19
CA ALA A 155 4.94 1.55 -1.55
C ALA A 155 4.90 0.95 -0.13
N VAL A 156 5.57 -0.18 0.11
CA VAL A 156 5.61 -0.87 1.41
C VAL A 156 6.36 -0.01 2.43
N ILE A 157 7.55 0.47 2.05
CA ILE A 157 8.39 1.30 2.91
C ILE A 157 7.73 2.66 3.16
N GLY A 158 7.22 3.31 2.12
CA GLY A 158 6.52 4.59 2.23
C GLY A 158 5.28 4.50 3.12
N ALA A 159 4.53 3.39 3.05
CA ALA A 159 3.39 3.12 3.92
C ALA A 159 3.80 3.02 5.40
N ILE A 160 4.88 2.30 5.70
CA ILE A 160 5.42 2.19 7.06
C ILE A 160 5.85 3.58 7.56
N ILE A 161 6.67 4.29 6.79
CA ILE A 161 7.18 5.62 7.17
C ILE A 161 6.04 6.58 7.47
N GLY A 162 5.03 6.65 6.59
CA GLY A 162 3.89 7.55 6.79
C GLY A 162 3.10 7.24 8.06
N ARG A 163 2.94 5.96 8.40
CA ARG A 163 2.26 5.55 9.64
C ARG A 163 3.12 5.80 10.88
N ILE A 164 4.44 5.62 10.82
CA ILE A 164 5.38 5.98 11.90
C ILE A 164 5.33 7.49 12.21
N ILE A 165 5.19 8.33 11.18
CA ILE A 165 5.08 9.80 11.33
C ILE A 165 3.73 10.19 11.99
N GLY A 166 2.78 9.27 12.12
CA GLY A 166 1.45 9.53 12.68
C GLY A 166 0.46 10.07 11.65
N MET A 167 0.71 9.88 10.35
CA MET A 167 -0.29 10.25 9.34
C MET A 167 -1.46 9.27 9.35
N ARG A 168 -2.66 9.81 9.10
CA ARG A 168 -3.86 8.95 8.94
C ARG A 168 -3.66 8.02 7.75
N ALA A 169 -4.09 6.78 7.93
CA ALA A 169 -4.04 5.71 6.94
C ALA A 169 -4.38 6.15 5.51
N LEU A 170 -5.52 6.82 5.33
CA LEU A 170 -5.99 7.27 4.02
C LEU A 170 -5.00 8.23 3.34
N TYR A 171 -4.40 9.17 4.05
CA TYR A 171 -3.44 10.12 3.46
C TYR A 171 -2.15 9.43 3.05
N VAL A 172 -1.68 8.46 3.83
CA VAL A 172 -0.51 7.66 3.46
C VAL A 172 -0.79 6.86 2.19
N TRP A 173 -1.94 6.20 2.12
CA TRP A 173 -2.34 5.43 0.95
C TRP A 173 -2.52 6.31 -0.30
N LEU A 174 -3.09 7.52 -0.16
CA LEU A 174 -3.19 8.48 -1.26
C LEU A 174 -1.82 9.00 -1.71
N ALA A 175 -0.88 9.25 -0.79
CA ALA A 175 0.48 9.62 -1.14
C ALA A 175 1.18 8.50 -1.93
N VAL A 176 0.95 7.24 -1.55
CA VAL A 176 1.43 6.07 -2.29
C VAL A 176 0.82 6.00 -3.68
N ALA A 177 -0.50 6.22 -3.81
CA ALA A 177 -1.17 6.22 -5.10
C ALA A 177 -0.56 7.24 -6.07
N ILE A 178 -0.42 8.49 -5.63
CA ILE A 178 0.14 9.56 -6.45
C ILE A 178 1.62 9.29 -6.77
N GLY A 179 2.41 8.93 -5.75
CA GLY A 179 3.83 8.62 -5.93
C GLY A 179 4.05 7.43 -6.86
N SER A 180 3.21 6.40 -6.78
CA SER A 180 3.30 5.23 -7.64
C SER A 180 2.99 5.55 -9.10
N ILE A 181 1.93 6.32 -9.36
CA ILE A 181 1.61 6.78 -10.72
C ILE A 181 2.76 7.62 -11.28
N LEU A 182 3.22 8.62 -10.53
CA LEU A 182 4.32 9.48 -10.96
C LEU A 182 5.61 8.68 -11.23
N GLY A 183 5.98 7.78 -10.33
CA GLY A 183 7.18 6.98 -10.48
C GLY A 183 7.08 5.93 -11.58
N CYS A 184 5.88 5.40 -11.85
CA CYS A 184 5.67 4.58 -13.03
C CYS A 184 5.85 5.39 -14.31
N LEU A 185 5.29 6.60 -14.40
CA LEU A 185 5.44 7.47 -15.57
C LEU A 185 6.89 7.88 -15.81
N LEU A 186 7.64 8.19 -14.75
CA LEU A 186 9.07 8.52 -14.82
C LEU A 186 9.92 7.41 -15.46
N VAL A 187 9.53 6.15 -15.28
CA VAL A 187 10.21 4.99 -15.89
C VAL A 187 9.59 4.63 -17.25
N ALA A 188 8.27 4.64 -17.35
CA ALA A 188 7.51 4.21 -18.51
C ALA A 188 7.81 5.06 -19.75
N ILE A 189 7.87 6.39 -19.61
CA ILE A 189 8.07 7.29 -20.74
C ILE A 189 9.43 7.06 -21.42
N PRO A 190 10.57 7.08 -20.70
CA PRO A 190 11.87 6.78 -21.30
C PRO A 190 11.97 5.36 -21.87
N VAL A 191 11.44 4.36 -21.16
CA VAL A 191 11.49 2.97 -21.61
C VAL A 191 10.68 2.77 -22.90
N TYR A 192 9.47 3.33 -22.96
CA TYR A 192 8.63 3.24 -24.16
C TYR A 192 9.27 3.99 -25.34
N GLY A 193 9.86 5.17 -25.08
CA GLY A 193 10.65 5.87 -26.08
C GLY A 193 11.78 4.99 -26.63
N ALA A 194 12.58 4.39 -25.76
CA ALA A 194 13.66 3.48 -26.17
C ALA A 194 13.14 2.24 -26.93
N TYR A 195 12.02 1.67 -26.48
CA TYR A 195 11.37 0.52 -27.11
C TYR A 195 10.99 0.78 -28.58
N LEU A 196 10.59 2.01 -28.92
CA LEU A 196 10.28 2.37 -30.31
C LEU A 196 11.52 2.43 -31.23
N PHE A 197 12.71 2.67 -30.67
CA PHE A 197 13.96 2.78 -31.44
C PHE A 197 14.78 1.48 -31.50
N ILE A 198 14.45 0.49 -30.65
CA ILE A 198 15.14 -0.80 -30.62
C ILE A 198 14.31 -1.79 -31.44
N PRO A 199 14.74 -2.17 -32.66
CA PRO A 199 14.09 -3.25 -33.39
C PRO A 199 14.34 -4.56 -32.62
N ILE A 200 13.26 -5.16 -32.15
CA ILE A 200 13.25 -6.49 -31.52
C ILE A 200 12.89 -7.53 -32.57
#